data_AF-A0A9P0KMW9-F1
#
_entry.id   AF-A0A9P0KMW9-F1
#
_cell.length_a   1.000
_cell.length_b   1.000
_cell.length_c   1.000
_cell.angle_alpha   90.00
_cell.angle_beta   90.00
_cell.angle_gamma   90.00
#
_symmetry.space_group_name_H-M   'P 1'
#
loop_
_entity.id
_entity.type
_entity.pdbx_description
1 polymer ?
#
loop_
_entity_poly.entity_id
_entity_poly.type
_entity_poly.pdbx_seq_one_letter_code
_entity_poly.pdbx_strand_id
1 'polypeptide(L)'
;MFKVTILHNDNASSHTAQKTRQYLTEENVELLDHPPYSPDLSPNDFFTFPKIKNRLHGQRFQSPEEAVDAFKNAVLDLPVNEWNKCFENWFDRMQMCINLPFDSKAKAEVLAKIFAANSTMDVPTNAQVPSIQRVPHTMREVTFRHKTVRRVLLSLDINKASGPDLIPAIVLKRCAAELAPVLSRLFQISYESGTFPENWKFAHRCINRELLDYLERHSLISDRQYGFRHQRSTGDLLAYVTQLWSKLIQSHGEAHVVALDITKAFDQLWHAALLSKLPSYGLPEKLCRWVADFISGRKISVVIDGFSSSSHNVNAGVPQGSVLAPTLFFLHINDLLSCTINPIHSFADDSTLHAGIQSDKPISAAELEKRRLATTSSLTRDLEAITAWGRNNLVQFNASKTQYCTLRNKKRPSAHTVSMDGRVLPKSHSFRLVGVQITEDLIWHEHISSIAAAAGKKLGYLFRAKKYFSPHDLLTLYKAQIRPSLEYCSHIWGAAAPTTLSMLDAVQRRAVRQFDDSSLTDSLGTLSHRRAVGDLALFYRYTNGLCSSELSSMMPPRDVPARQTRLTSASHPNRVKLRTSRTGRYDRSFVPRVSRLWNKLREEVFPSSTNLRQFKNRINKISLGSS
;
A
#
# COMPACT_ATOMS: atom_id res chain seq x y z
N MET A 1 52.69 -16.63 -12.39
CA MET A 1 51.33 -16.47 -12.98
C MET A 1 50.52 -15.66 -11.97
N PHE A 2 50.43 -14.34 -12.15
CA PHE A 2 49.72 -13.47 -11.21
C PHE A 2 48.22 -13.75 -11.32
N LYS A 3 47.58 -14.03 -10.18
CA LYS A 3 46.15 -14.34 -10.10
C LYS A 3 45.37 -13.01 -10.20
N VAL A 4 44.94 -12.63 -11.40
CA VAL A 4 44.02 -11.50 -11.57
C VAL A 4 42.67 -11.93 -10.96
N THR A 5 42.22 -11.20 -9.94
CA THR A 5 40.91 -11.44 -9.32
C THR A 5 39.89 -10.54 -10.02
N ILE A 6 39.10 -11.12 -10.91
CA ILE A 6 38.03 -10.43 -11.64
C ILE A 6 36.75 -10.54 -10.82
N LEU A 7 36.19 -9.40 -10.41
CA LEU A 7 34.91 -9.34 -9.69
C LEU A 7 33.81 -8.90 -10.65
N HIS A 8 32.81 -9.77 -10.84
CA HIS A 8 31.57 -9.41 -11.51
C HIS A 8 30.68 -8.66 -10.50
N ASN A 9 30.26 -7.43 -10.81
CA ASN A 9 29.33 -6.70 -9.96
C ASN A 9 27.98 -7.45 -9.90
N ASP A 10 27.48 -7.68 -8.68
CA ASP A 10 26.04 -7.87 -8.42
C ASP A 10 25.35 -6.49 -8.44
N ASN A 11 24.01 -6.44 -8.45
CA ASN A 11 23.08 -5.31 -8.68
C ASN A 11 23.29 -3.97 -7.93
N ALA A 12 24.43 -3.74 -7.28
CA ALA A 12 24.85 -2.45 -6.70
C ALA A 12 25.92 -1.78 -7.58
N SER A 13 25.78 -0.47 -7.83
CA SER A 13 26.77 0.33 -8.54
C SER A 13 28.14 0.31 -7.85
N SER A 14 29.21 0.45 -8.64
CA SER A 14 30.57 0.53 -8.09
C SER A 14 30.73 1.75 -7.17
N HIS A 15 31.49 1.59 -6.09
CA HIS A 15 31.72 2.68 -5.14
C HIS A 15 32.43 3.87 -5.84
N THR A 16 31.85 5.07 -5.73
CA THR A 16 32.38 6.30 -6.35
C THR A 16 33.45 7.00 -5.50
N ALA A 17 33.66 6.55 -4.26
CA ALA A 17 34.65 7.13 -3.35
C ALA A 17 36.09 6.86 -3.83
N GLN A 18 36.90 7.93 -3.90
CA GLN A 18 38.27 7.89 -4.41
C GLN A 18 39.17 6.90 -3.65
N LYS A 19 39.04 6.82 -2.32
CA LYS A 19 39.80 5.87 -1.48
C LYS A 19 39.53 4.41 -1.84
N THR A 20 38.30 4.07 -2.22
CA THR A 20 37.93 2.71 -2.62
C THR A 20 38.52 2.37 -3.99
N ARG A 21 38.51 3.33 -4.92
CA ARG A 21 39.09 3.14 -6.25
C ARG A 21 40.60 2.92 -6.19
N GLN A 22 41.32 3.71 -5.37
CA GLN A 22 42.77 3.53 -5.16
C GLN A 22 43.10 2.15 -4.61
N TYR A 23 42.39 1.70 -3.55
CA TYR A 23 42.60 0.38 -2.98
C TYR A 23 42.41 -0.75 -3.99
N LEU A 24 41.37 -0.67 -4.83
CA LEU A 24 41.10 -1.71 -5.84
C LEU A 24 42.17 -1.74 -6.94
N THR A 25 42.71 -0.58 -7.32
CA THR A 25 43.83 -0.49 -8.26
C THR A 25 45.13 -1.05 -7.66
N GLU A 26 45.41 -0.73 -6.39
CA GLU A 26 46.59 -1.25 -5.67
C GLU A 26 46.58 -2.78 -5.56
N GLU A 27 45.40 -3.37 -5.36
CA GLU A 27 45.21 -4.82 -5.25
C GLU A 27 45.05 -5.54 -6.61
N ASN A 28 45.27 -4.85 -7.75
CA ASN A 28 45.09 -5.41 -9.10
C ASN A 28 43.70 -6.04 -9.31
N VAL A 29 42.67 -5.45 -8.69
CA VAL A 29 41.27 -5.88 -8.82
C VAL A 29 40.64 -5.13 -9.99
N GLU A 30 40.46 -5.85 -11.09
CA GLU A 30 39.77 -5.32 -12.26
C GLU A 30 38.24 -5.39 -12.03
N LEU A 31 37.60 -4.22 -12.01
CA LEU A 31 36.14 -4.12 -11.92
C LEU A 31 35.57 -4.13 -13.34
N LEU A 32 34.73 -5.11 -13.64
CA LEU A 32 33.90 -5.05 -14.84
C LEU A 32 32.86 -3.94 -14.67
N ASP A 33 32.67 -3.15 -15.72
CA ASP A 33 31.54 -2.23 -15.82
C ASP A 33 30.25 -3.01 -15.62
N HIS A 34 29.28 -2.36 -14.94
CA HIS A 34 27.97 -2.97 -14.74
C HIS A 34 27.40 -3.28 -16.13
N PRO A 35 26.99 -4.54 -16.42
CA PRO A 35 26.22 -4.77 -17.62
C PRO A 35 24.98 -3.87 -17.51
N PRO A 36 24.62 -3.13 -18.57
CA PRO A 36 23.51 -2.16 -18.50
C PRO A 36 22.17 -2.78 -18.07
N TYR A 37 22.12 -4.10 -18.11
CA TYR A 37 21.11 -4.95 -17.58
C TYR A 37 21.80 -6.19 -16.98
N SER A 38 21.84 -6.29 -15.65
CA SER A 38 22.08 -7.56 -14.96
C SER A 38 20.70 -8.18 -14.72
N PRO A 39 20.25 -9.19 -15.49
CA PRO A 39 19.14 -10.01 -15.01
C PRO A 39 19.65 -10.68 -13.75
N ASP A 40 19.02 -10.44 -12.60
CA ASP A 40 19.27 -11.14 -11.33
C ASP A 40 19.75 -12.57 -11.61
N LEU A 41 21.06 -12.86 -11.53
CA LEU A 41 21.63 -14.18 -11.86
C LEU A 41 21.33 -15.21 -10.74
N SER A 42 20.45 -14.85 -9.80
CA SER A 42 19.82 -15.69 -8.78
C SER A 42 19.24 -16.95 -9.43
N PRO A 43 19.87 -18.14 -9.29
CA PRO A 43 19.36 -19.38 -9.87
C PRO A 43 17.94 -19.72 -9.39
N ASN A 44 17.55 -19.18 -8.22
CA ASN A 44 16.29 -19.46 -7.53
C ASN A 44 15.06 -18.80 -8.18
N ASP A 45 15.24 -17.85 -9.11
CA ASP A 45 14.14 -17.08 -9.71
C ASP A 45 13.94 -17.36 -11.22
N PHE A 46 14.67 -18.30 -11.82
CA PHE A 46 14.58 -18.60 -13.27
C PHE A 46 13.62 -19.72 -13.63
N PHE A 47 13.05 -19.62 -14.85
CA PHE A 47 11.93 -20.32 -15.50
C PHE A 47 11.55 -21.76 -15.07
N THR A 48 12.46 -22.61 -14.59
CA THR A 48 12.14 -23.92 -14.02
C THR A 48 11.69 -23.85 -12.56
N PHE A 49 12.30 -22.97 -11.76
CA PHE A 49 12.00 -22.81 -10.34
C PHE A 49 10.58 -22.36 -10.08
N PRO A 50 9.97 -21.41 -10.81
CA PRO A 50 8.55 -21.11 -10.66
C PRO A 50 7.65 -22.34 -10.91
N LYS A 51 7.99 -23.23 -11.86
CA LYS A 51 7.22 -24.45 -12.13
C LYS A 51 7.36 -25.47 -11.00
N ILE A 52 8.59 -25.71 -10.52
CA ILE A 52 8.87 -26.56 -9.37
C ILE A 52 8.22 -25.98 -8.10
N LYS A 53 8.41 -24.69 -7.86
CA LYS A 53 7.84 -23.91 -6.75
C LYS A 53 6.33 -23.93 -6.78
N ASN A 54 5.69 -23.80 -7.94
CA ASN A 54 4.23 -23.93 -8.10
C ASN A 54 3.76 -25.35 -7.77
N ARG A 55 4.54 -26.38 -8.12
CA ARG A 55 4.23 -27.79 -7.79
C ARG A 55 4.33 -28.05 -6.29
N LEU A 56 5.34 -27.49 -5.64
CA LEU A 56 5.58 -27.58 -4.20
C LEU A 56 4.74 -26.56 -3.40
N HIS A 57 4.10 -25.60 -4.08
CA HIS A 57 3.33 -24.53 -3.45
C HIS A 57 2.11 -25.09 -2.73
N GLY A 58 2.02 -24.83 -1.43
CA GLY A 58 0.91 -25.30 -0.59
C GLY A 58 1.08 -26.71 -0.03
N GLN A 59 2.16 -27.42 -0.36
CA GLN A 59 2.51 -28.68 0.28
C GLN A 59 3.10 -28.42 1.68
N ARG A 60 2.83 -29.33 2.63
CA ARG A 60 3.38 -29.28 4.00
C ARG A 60 4.31 -30.47 4.18
N PHE A 61 5.56 -30.20 4.50
CA PHE A 61 6.57 -31.20 4.80
C PHE A 61 6.74 -31.33 6.31
N GLN A 62 6.84 -32.56 6.80
CA GLN A 62 7.03 -32.86 8.22
C GLN A 62 8.49 -32.73 8.63
N SER A 63 9.44 -32.84 7.68
CA SER A 63 10.87 -32.62 7.91
C SER A 63 11.57 -31.89 6.75
N PRO A 64 12.76 -31.31 6.98
CA PRO A 64 13.59 -30.73 5.93
C PRO A 64 13.97 -31.75 4.83
N GLU A 65 14.21 -33.00 5.20
CA GLU A 65 14.58 -34.08 4.28
C GLU A 65 13.43 -34.41 3.32
N GLU A 66 12.20 -34.45 3.81
CA GLU A 66 11.00 -34.65 2.98
C GLU A 66 10.80 -33.50 1.98
N ALA A 67 11.08 -32.26 2.39
CA ALA A 67 11.04 -31.10 1.49
C ALA A 67 12.12 -31.19 0.40
N VAL A 68 13.31 -31.67 0.75
CA VAL A 68 14.42 -31.88 -0.19
C VAL A 68 14.08 -32.99 -1.19
N ASP A 69 13.49 -34.10 -0.72
CA ASP A 69 13.14 -35.21 -1.60
C ASP A 69 11.96 -34.86 -2.52
N ALA A 70 10.96 -34.12 -2.02
CA ALA A 70 9.90 -33.57 -2.85
C ALA A 70 10.43 -32.63 -3.94
N PHE A 71 11.43 -31.80 -3.59
CA PHE A 71 12.11 -30.96 -4.57
C PHE A 71 12.86 -31.77 -5.62
N LYS A 72 13.64 -32.79 -5.21
CA LYS A 72 14.36 -33.69 -6.13
C LYS A 72 13.40 -34.39 -7.08
N ASN A 73 12.30 -34.93 -6.58
CA ASN A 73 11.30 -35.60 -7.40
C ASN A 73 10.65 -34.63 -8.40
N ALA A 74 10.32 -33.41 -7.96
CA ALA A 74 9.76 -32.39 -8.86
C ALA A 74 10.74 -31.96 -9.97
N VAL A 75 12.05 -32.01 -9.70
CA VAL A 75 13.12 -31.78 -10.68
C VAL A 75 13.25 -32.95 -11.66
N LEU A 76 13.19 -34.20 -11.17
CA LEU A 76 13.29 -35.42 -11.99
C LEU A 76 12.07 -35.61 -12.90
N ASP A 77 10.89 -35.23 -12.44
CA ASP A 77 9.63 -35.33 -13.19
C ASP A 77 9.46 -34.24 -14.25
N LEU A 78 10.40 -33.30 -14.38
CA LEU A 78 10.35 -32.27 -15.42
C LEU A 78 10.84 -32.88 -16.75
N PRO A 79 10.02 -32.83 -17.83
CA PRO A 79 10.43 -33.33 -19.13
C PRO A 79 11.69 -32.64 -19.65
N VAL A 80 12.55 -33.38 -20.35
CA VAL A 80 13.78 -32.83 -20.97
C VAL A 80 13.48 -31.63 -21.88
N ASN A 81 12.35 -31.63 -22.59
CA ASN A 81 11.92 -30.50 -23.43
C ASN A 81 11.69 -29.21 -22.63
N GLU A 82 11.29 -29.30 -21.36
CA GLU A 82 11.12 -28.12 -20.49
C GLU A 82 12.46 -27.55 -20.04
N TRP A 83 13.45 -28.43 -19.78
CA TRP A 83 14.82 -28.01 -19.52
C TRP A 83 15.44 -27.35 -20.75
N ASN A 84 15.25 -27.93 -21.94
CA ASN A 84 15.72 -27.37 -23.21
C ASN A 84 15.08 -26.00 -23.49
N LYS A 85 13.77 -25.85 -23.31
CA LYS A 85 13.09 -24.57 -23.47
C LYS A 85 13.60 -23.51 -22.48
N CYS A 86 13.91 -23.90 -21.24
CA CYS A 86 14.49 -22.99 -20.27
C CYS A 86 15.91 -22.57 -20.64
N PHE A 87 16.70 -23.51 -21.20
CA PHE A 87 18.02 -23.24 -21.75
C PHE A 87 17.94 -22.31 -22.97
N GLU A 88 17.03 -22.56 -23.92
CA GLU A 88 16.79 -21.69 -25.08
C GLU A 88 16.36 -20.28 -24.66
N ASN A 89 15.37 -20.15 -23.76
CA ASN A 89 14.93 -18.85 -23.23
C ASN A 89 16.08 -18.08 -22.54
N TRP A 90 17.05 -18.79 -21.96
CA TRP A 90 18.24 -18.17 -21.37
C TRP A 90 19.15 -17.58 -22.45
N PHE A 91 19.40 -18.31 -23.54
CA PHE A 91 20.12 -17.77 -24.70
C PHE A 91 19.36 -16.64 -25.38
N ASP A 92 18.06 -16.73 -25.57
CA ASP A 92 17.24 -15.65 -26.14
C ASP A 92 17.36 -14.37 -25.32
N ARG A 93 17.33 -14.49 -23.98
CA ARG A 93 17.48 -13.33 -23.08
C ARG A 93 18.91 -12.80 -23.06
N MET A 94 19.93 -13.65 -23.05
CA MET A 94 21.33 -13.23 -23.17
C MET A 94 21.56 -12.55 -24.52
N GLN A 95 21.00 -13.10 -25.59
CA GLN A 95 21.05 -12.51 -26.93
C GLN A 95 20.28 -11.19 -26.97
N MET A 96 19.16 -11.04 -26.25
CA MET A 96 18.51 -9.73 -26.05
C MET A 96 19.43 -8.75 -25.30
N CYS A 97 20.20 -9.20 -24.32
CA CYS A 97 21.16 -8.34 -23.60
C CYS A 97 22.34 -7.92 -24.48
N ILE A 98 22.78 -8.81 -25.38
CA ILE A 98 23.83 -8.56 -26.38
C ILE A 98 23.31 -7.67 -27.51
N ASN A 99 22.05 -7.86 -27.91
CA ASN A 99 21.40 -7.12 -29.01
C ASN A 99 20.79 -5.79 -28.55
N LEU A 100 20.58 -5.58 -27.25
CA LEU A 100 20.22 -4.28 -26.69
C LEU A 100 21.41 -3.35 -26.97
N PRO A 101 21.22 -2.24 -27.70
CA PRO A 101 22.38 -1.46 -28.09
C PRO A 101 23.02 -0.89 -26.83
N PHE A 102 24.34 -1.06 -26.74
CA PHE A 102 25.12 -0.76 -25.54
C PHE A 102 25.14 0.73 -25.19
N ASP A 103 24.73 1.59 -26.12
CA ASP A 103 24.59 3.02 -25.89
C ASP A 103 23.33 3.35 -25.04
N SER A 104 23.45 4.36 -24.18
CA SER A 104 22.37 4.78 -23.29
C SER A 104 21.16 5.34 -24.05
N LYS A 105 21.34 5.79 -25.29
CA LYS A 105 20.26 6.32 -26.14
C LYS A 105 19.30 5.23 -26.58
N ALA A 106 19.79 4.11 -27.08
CA ALA A 106 18.95 3.01 -27.52
C ALA A 106 18.23 2.31 -26.36
N LYS A 107 18.87 2.21 -25.19
CA LYS A 107 18.20 1.77 -23.97
C LYS A 107 17.05 2.71 -23.62
N ALA A 108 17.28 4.03 -23.71
CA ALA A 108 16.23 5.01 -23.51
C ALA A 108 15.09 4.81 -24.52
N GLU A 109 15.37 4.53 -25.79
CA GLU A 109 14.34 4.23 -26.80
C GLU A 109 13.53 2.97 -26.48
N VAL A 110 14.20 1.88 -26.07
CA VAL A 110 13.51 0.62 -25.73
C VAL A 110 12.62 0.81 -24.50
N LEU A 111 13.13 1.46 -23.45
CA LEU A 111 12.32 1.75 -22.26
C LEU A 111 11.17 2.71 -22.55
N ALA A 112 11.39 3.73 -23.39
CA ALA A 112 10.35 4.66 -23.78
C ALA A 112 9.21 3.95 -24.53
N LYS A 113 9.53 3.03 -25.44
CA LYS A 113 8.54 2.16 -26.10
C LYS A 113 7.77 1.31 -25.11
N ILE A 114 8.43 0.70 -24.12
CA ILE A 114 7.79 -0.13 -23.09
C ILE A 114 6.86 0.70 -22.21
N PHE A 115 7.31 1.86 -21.72
CA PHE A 115 6.47 2.73 -20.88
C PHE A 115 5.31 3.36 -21.66
N ALA A 116 5.55 3.75 -22.91
CA ALA A 116 4.49 4.23 -23.79
C ALA A 116 3.43 3.15 -24.01
N ALA A 117 3.83 1.90 -24.27
CA ALA A 117 2.90 0.78 -24.41
C ALA A 117 2.09 0.49 -23.14
N ASN A 118 2.62 0.79 -21.95
CA ASN A 118 1.85 0.68 -20.70
C ASN A 118 0.79 1.78 -20.55
N SER A 119 1.04 2.95 -21.13
CA SER A 119 0.15 4.13 -21.09
C SER A 119 -0.62 4.35 -22.39
N THR A 120 -0.67 3.32 -23.23
CA THR A 120 -1.42 3.31 -24.48
C THR A 120 -2.46 2.21 -24.41
N MET A 121 -3.70 2.55 -24.74
CA MET A 121 -4.81 1.63 -24.78
C MET A 121 -5.38 1.56 -26.18
N ASP A 122 -5.68 0.34 -26.61
CA ASP A 122 -6.46 0.07 -27.82
C ASP A 122 -7.93 0.27 -27.50
N VAL A 123 -8.43 1.48 -27.76
CA VAL A 123 -9.83 1.83 -27.54
C VAL A 123 -10.66 1.34 -28.74
N PRO A 124 -11.63 0.43 -28.56
CA PRO A 124 -12.49 0.00 -29.65
C PRO A 124 -13.25 1.17 -30.26
N THR A 125 -13.40 1.21 -31.59
CA THR A 125 -14.10 2.29 -32.31
C THR A 125 -15.55 2.51 -31.83
N ASN A 126 -16.19 1.44 -31.34
CA ASN A 126 -17.57 1.46 -30.84
C ASN A 126 -17.66 1.60 -29.31
N ALA A 127 -16.55 1.92 -28.62
CA ALA A 127 -16.56 2.07 -27.17
C ALA A 127 -17.45 3.24 -26.74
N GLN A 128 -18.46 2.96 -25.93
CA GLN A 128 -19.32 3.98 -25.35
C GLN A 128 -18.76 4.44 -24.00
N VAL A 129 -18.77 5.75 -23.77
CA VAL A 129 -18.37 6.29 -22.48
C VAL A 129 -19.43 5.98 -21.42
N PRO A 130 -19.04 5.70 -20.17
CA PRO A 130 -19.98 5.51 -19.08
C PRO A 130 -20.86 6.74 -18.87
N SER A 131 -22.16 6.51 -18.72
CA SER A 131 -23.12 7.53 -18.29
C SER A 131 -23.40 7.37 -16.79
N ILE A 132 -23.13 8.42 -16.01
CA ILE A 132 -23.39 8.46 -14.57
C ILE A 132 -24.35 9.60 -14.27
N GLN A 133 -25.36 9.32 -13.44
CA GLN A 133 -26.32 10.33 -13.01
C GLN A 133 -25.63 11.46 -12.24
N ARG A 134 -25.97 12.69 -12.59
CA ARG A 134 -25.40 13.88 -11.95
C ARG A 134 -25.93 14.07 -10.54
N VAL A 135 -25.03 14.36 -9.61
CA VAL A 135 -25.39 14.73 -8.24
C VAL A 135 -26.07 16.10 -8.22
N PRO A 136 -26.99 16.36 -7.26
CA PRO A 136 -27.74 17.61 -7.20
C PRO A 136 -26.88 18.82 -6.80
N HIS A 137 -25.68 18.57 -6.27
CA HIS A 137 -24.75 19.60 -5.83
C HIS A 137 -23.90 20.08 -7.01
N THR A 138 -23.60 21.38 -7.05
CA THR A 138 -22.67 21.96 -8.02
C THR A 138 -21.56 22.69 -7.28
N MET A 139 -20.32 22.38 -7.63
CA MET A 139 -19.14 23.08 -7.13
C MET A 139 -19.17 24.51 -7.66
N ARG A 140 -18.82 25.47 -6.81
CA ARG A 140 -18.62 26.86 -7.25
C ARG A 140 -17.37 26.92 -8.13
N GLU A 141 -17.34 27.89 -9.03
CA GLU A 141 -16.14 28.19 -9.82
C GLU A 141 -14.92 28.38 -8.92
N VAL A 142 -13.80 27.74 -9.29
CA VAL A 142 -12.53 27.84 -8.56
C VAL A 142 -12.02 29.28 -8.66
N THR A 143 -11.58 29.86 -7.54
CA THR A 143 -11.06 31.23 -7.50
C THR A 143 -9.68 31.28 -6.87
N PHE A 144 -8.67 31.71 -7.61
CA PHE A 144 -7.28 31.74 -7.13
C PHE A 144 -7.00 33.01 -6.32
N ARG A 145 -7.33 33.01 -5.04
CA ARG A 145 -7.03 34.15 -4.15
C ARG A 145 -5.55 34.20 -3.75
N HIS A 146 -4.97 35.40 -3.67
CA HIS A 146 -3.55 35.59 -3.29
C HIS A 146 -3.21 34.91 -1.95
N LYS A 147 -4.09 35.05 -0.95
CA LYS A 147 -3.93 34.41 0.38
C LYS A 147 -3.87 32.88 0.28
N THR A 148 -4.66 32.30 -0.63
CA THR A 148 -4.77 30.85 -0.85
C THR A 148 -3.52 30.30 -1.51
N VAL A 149 -3.00 30.99 -2.53
CA VAL A 149 -1.75 30.63 -3.23
C VAL A 149 -0.54 30.82 -2.33
N ARG A 150 -0.45 31.94 -1.61
CA ARG A 150 0.63 32.21 -0.64
C ARG A 150 0.73 31.10 0.42
N ARG A 151 -0.42 30.64 0.94
CA ARG A 151 -0.45 29.53 1.91
C ARG A 151 0.12 28.23 1.32
N VAL A 152 -0.16 27.94 0.04
CA VAL A 152 0.40 26.77 -0.65
C VAL A 152 1.92 26.90 -0.80
N LEU A 153 2.41 28.06 -1.24
CA LEU A 153 3.85 28.33 -1.36
C LEU A 153 4.58 28.20 -0.01
N LEU A 154 3.98 28.71 1.06
CA LEU A 154 4.53 28.59 2.42
C LEU A 154 4.50 27.14 2.95
N SER A 155 3.61 26.30 2.43
CA SER A 155 3.55 24.88 2.80
C SER A 155 4.54 23.99 2.04
N LEU A 156 5.29 24.54 1.08
CA LEU A 156 6.26 23.76 0.31
C LEU A 156 7.35 23.18 1.25
N ASP A 157 7.69 21.93 0.96
CA ASP A 157 8.84 21.24 1.55
C ASP A 157 10.08 21.66 0.77
N ILE A 158 10.99 22.34 1.47
CA ILE A 158 12.20 22.94 0.89
C ILE A 158 13.24 21.91 0.48
N ASN A 159 13.11 20.67 0.96
CA ASN A 159 14.06 19.59 0.70
C ASN A 159 13.69 18.77 -0.55
N LYS A 160 12.54 19.05 -1.18
CA LYS A 160 12.16 18.39 -2.42
C LYS A 160 13.00 18.91 -3.59
N ALA A 161 13.38 18.00 -4.48
CA ALA A 161 14.05 18.33 -5.73
C ALA A 161 13.25 19.36 -6.53
N SER A 162 13.97 20.26 -7.21
CA SER A 162 13.39 21.24 -8.13
C SER A 162 12.68 20.54 -9.30
N GLY A 163 11.68 21.20 -9.86
CA GLY A 163 11.09 20.76 -11.13
C GLY A 163 12.05 20.98 -12.30
N PRO A 164 11.59 20.74 -13.54
CA PRO A 164 12.40 20.98 -14.74
C PRO A 164 12.83 22.45 -14.95
N ASP A 165 12.17 23.38 -14.27
CA ASP A 165 12.56 24.80 -14.21
C ASP A 165 13.80 25.06 -13.35
N LEU A 166 14.28 24.04 -12.63
CA LEU A 166 15.40 24.08 -11.70
C LEU A 166 15.21 25.08 -10.55
N ILE A 167 13.99 25.61 -10.33
CA ILE A 167 13.70 26.56 -9.25
C ILE A 167 13.52 25.79 -7.93
N PRO A 168 14.38 25.99 -6.92
CA PRO A 168 14.26 25.29 -5.66
C PRO A 168 13.01 25.72 -4.88
N ALA A 169 12.40 24.77 -4.17
CA ALA A 169 11.22 25.04 -3.35
C ALA A 169 11.46 26.11 -2.25
N ILE A 170 12.70 26.28 -1.79
CA ILE A 170 13.08 27.34 -0.85
C ILE A 170 12.89 28.74 -1.45
N VAL A 171 13.15 28.92 -2.75
CA VAL A 171 12.97 30.21 -3.45
C VAL A 171 11.49 30.52 -3.52
N LEU A 172 10.67 29.56 -3.97
CA LEU A 172 9.21 29.71 -4.05
C LEU A 172 8.58 30.04 -2.68
N LYS A 173 9.12 29.46 -1.61
CA LYS A 173 8.66 29.68 -0.24
C LYS A 173 9.07 31.03 0.33
N ARG A 174 10.31 31.48 0.07
CA ARG A 174 10.81 32.78 0.52
C ARG A 174 10.14 33.94 -0.23
N CYS A 175 9.98 33.80 -1.54
CA CYS A 175 9.34 34.80 -2.40
C CYS A 175 7.80 34.64 -2.45
N ALA A 176 7.20 33.99 -1.46
CA ALA A 176 5.78 33.64 -1.51
C ALA A 176 4.85 34.85 -1.49
N ALA A 177 5.28 35.99 -0.93
CA ALA A 177 4.47 37.21 -0.88
C ALA A 177 4.39 37.87 -2.25
N GLU A 178 5.49 37.84 -2.99
CA GLU A 178 5.72 38.47 -4.28
C GLU A 178 5.18 37.60 -5.43
N LEU A 179 5.37 36.27 -5.33
CA LEU A 179 4.91 35.31 -6.33
C LEU A 179 3.39 35.06 -6.25
N ALA A 180 2.78 35.18 -5.07
CA ALA A 180 1.38 34.83 -4.90
C ALA A 180 0.42 35.64 -5.79
N PRO A 181 0.53 36.97 -5.94
CA PRO A 181 -0.31 37.74 -6.87
C PRO A 181 -0.14 37.30 -8.32
N VAL A 182 1.11 37.14 -8.77
CA VAL A 182 1.45 36.76 -10.15
C VAL A 182 0.89 35.38 -10.48
N LEU A 183 1.20 34.39 -9.64
CA LEU A 183 0.73 33.02 -9.81
C LEU A 183 -0.79 32.93 -9.73
N SER A 184 -1.43 33.69 -8.83
CA SER A 184 -2.89 33.74 -8.75
C SER A 184 -3.52 34.22 -10.06
N ARG A 185 -2.97 35.28 -10.67
CA ARG A 185 -3.47 35.79 -11.95
C ARG A 185 -3.26 34.78 -13.07
N LEU A 186 -2.09 34.15 -13.13
CA LEU A 186 -1.80 33.12 -14.13
C LEU A 186 -2.72 31.91 -13.98
N PHE A 187 -2.93 31.42 -12.76
CA PHE A 187 -3.85 30.30 -12.50
C PHE A 187 -5.29 30.66 -12.86
N GLN A 188 -5.72 31.90 -12.58
CA GLN A 188 -7.05 32.38 -12.94
C GLN A 188 -7.23 32.41 -14.46
N ILE A 189 -6.26 32.95 -15.22
CA ILE A 189 -6.31 32.98 -16.69
C ILE A 189 -6.37 31.56 -17.27
N SER A 190 -5.51 30.65 -16.79
CA SER A 190 -5.50 29.24 -17.21
C SER A 190 -6.85 28.55 -16.95
N TYR A 191 -7.45 28.81 -15.78
CA TYR A 191 -8.75 28.24 -15.43
C TYR A 191 -9.90 28.83 -16.27
N GLU A 192 -9.89 30.14 -16.50
CA GLU A 192 -10.91 30.84 -17.30
C GLU A 192 -10.87 30.43 -18.77
N SER A 193 -9.67 30.25 -19.33
CA SER A 193 -9.49 29.77 -20.69
C SER A 193 -9.79 28.28 -20.85
N GLY A 194 -9.79 27.52 -19.74
CA GLY A 194 -9.86 26.05 -19.76
C GLY A 194 -8.60 25.39 -20.33
N THR A 195 -7.49 26.13 -20.40
CA THR A 195 -6.21 25.67 -20.96
C THR A 195 -5.21 25.46 -19.84
N PHE A 196 -4.61 24.30 -19.80
CA PHE A 196 -3.54 23.93 -18.89
C PHE A 196 -2.18 24.18 -19.58
N PRO A 197 -1.37 25.15 -19.14
CA PRO A 197 -0.09 25.44 -19.79
C PRO A 197 0.83 24.21 -19.86
N GLU A 198 1.37 23.93 -21.04
CA GLU A 198 2.26 22.76 -21.28
C GLU A 198 3.42 22.70 -20.27
N ASN A 199 4.06 23.85 -20.00
CA ASN A 199 5.16 23.94 -19.03
C ASN A 199 4.74 23.59 -17.59
N TRP A 200 3.46 23.78 -17.25
CA TRP A 200 2.95 23.44 -15.92
C TRP A 200 2.60 21.97 -15.81
N LYS A 201 2.57 21.20 -16.92
CA LYS A 201 2.30 19.76 -16.84
C LYS A 201 3.43 19.06 -16.08
N PHE A 202 4.50 19.80 -15.80
CA PHE A 202 5.64 19.45 -14.96
C PHE A 202 5.65 20.07 -13.55
N ALA A 203 4.73 21.00 -13.18
CA ALA A 203 4.72 21.71 -11.88
C ALA A 203 3.30 21.80 -11.26
N HIS A 204 3.03 21.14 -10.12
CA HIS A 204 1.64 20.95 -9.63
C HIS A 204 1.46 21.38 -8.16
N ARG A 205 0.29 21.93 -7.80
CA ARG A 205 -0.29 21.85 -6.42
C ARG A 205 -1.66 22.53 -6.18
N CYS A 206 -2.05 23.60 -6.89
CA CYS A 206 -3.09 24.50 -6.38
C CYS A 206 -4.54 23.98 -6.43
N ILE A 207 -4.98 23.35 -7.52
CA ILE A 207 -6.40 22.99 -7.74
C ILE A 207 -6.86 21.78 -6.92
N ASN A 208 -5.97 20.82 -6.68
CA ASN A 208 -6.31 19.56 -6.04
C ASN A 208 -6.92 19.75 -4.64
N ARG A 209 -6.49 20.77 -3.90
CA ARG A 209 -7.03 21.07 -2.56
C ARG A 209 -8.49 21.47 -2.62
N GLU A 210 -8.85 22.40 -3.51
CA GLU A 210 -10.24 22.88 -3.60
C GLU A 210 -11.18 21.78 -4.10
N LEU A 211 -10.70 20.96 -5.05
CA LEU A 211 -11.42 19.80 -5.54
C LEU A 211 -11.67 18.76 -4.43
N LEU A 212 -10.62 18.35 -3.71
CA LEU A 212 -10.76 17.38 -2.61
C LEU A 212 -11.64 17.93 -1.48
N ASP A 213 -11.47 19.19 -1.07
CA ASP A 213 -12.30 19.82 -0.05
C ASP A 213 -13.80 19.83 -0.43
N TYR A 214 -14.11 20.08 -1.71
CA TYR A 214 -15.48 19.99 -2.24
C TYR A 214 -16.00 18.54 -2.21
N LEU A 215 -15.24 17.61 -2.76
CA LEU A 215 -15.62 16.20 -2.85
C LEU A 215 -15.85 15.57 -1.47
N GLU A 216 -14.99 15.88 -0.49
CA GLU A 216 -15.13 15.40 0.89
C GLU A 216 -16.32 16.06 1.61
N ARG A 217 -16.49 17.39 1.50
CA ARG A 217 -17.58 18.13 2.15
C ARG A 217 -18.96 17.66 1.70
N HIS A 218 -19.10 17.28 0.43
CA HIS A 218 -20.35 16.80 -0.14
C HIS A 218 -20.45 15.25 -0.17
N SER A 219 -19.49 14.54 0.45
CA SER A 219 -19.46 13.07 0.52
C SER A 219 -19.60 12.39 -0.85
N LEU A 220 -18.94 12.96 -1.86
CA LEU A 220 -19.00 12.50 -3.25
C LEU A 220 -18.02 11.35 -3.55
N ILE A 221 -17.02 11.14 -2.69
CA ILE A 221 -16.12 9.99 -2.74
C ILE A 221 -16.60 8.96 -1.72
N SER A 222 -16.75 7.71 -2.17
CA SER A 222 -17.14 6.59 -1.33
C SER A 222 -16.30 6.52 -0.05
N ASP A 223 -16.94 6.34 1.10
CA ASP A 223 -16.25 6.19 2.38
C ASP A 223 -15.38 4.91 2.46
N ARG A 224 -15.59 3.98 1.51
CA ARG A 224 -14.81 2.74 1.37
C ARG A 224 -13.51 2.89 0.56
N GLN A 225 -13.20 4.09 0.07
CA GLN A 225 -11.89 4.43 -0.49
C GLN A 225 -10.97 5.00 0.61
N TYR A 226 -9.86 4.32 0.89
CA TYR A 226 -8.90 4.69 1.94
C TYR A 226 -7.58 5.27 1.40
N GLY A 227 -7.31 5.13 0.10
CA GLY A 227 -6.09 5.60 -0.54
C GLY A 227 -6.06 7.12 -0.69
N PHE A 228 -4.91 7.73 -0.36
CA PHE A 228 -4.60 9.16 -0.57
C PHE A 228 -5.65 10.18 -0.10
N ARG A 229 -6.47 9.83 0.89
CA ARG A 229 -7.48 10.71 1.48
C ARG A 229 -7.07 11.22 2.85
N HIS A 230 -7.60 12.38 3.23
CA HIS A 230 -7.37 12.90 4.57
C HIS A 230 -8.03 11.97 5.61
N GLN A 231 -7.34 11.72 6.73
CA GLN A 231 -7.83 10.85 7.81
C GLN A 231 -8.22 9.42 7.35
N ARG A 232 -7.59 8.93 6.28
CA ARG A 232 -7.63 7.52 5.87
C ARG A 232 -6.21 7.02 5.70
N SER A 233 -5.99 5.75 6.00
CA SER A 233 -4.68 5.10 5.91
C SER A 233 -4.85 3.61 5.67
N THR A 234 -3.77 2.94 5.27
CA THR A 234 -3.72 1.47 5.17
C THR A 234 -4.09 0.82 6.50
N GLY A 235 -3.63 1.40 7.61
CA GLY A 235 -3.96 0.95 8.96
C GLY A 235 -5.44 1.08 9.33
N ASP A 236 -6.15 2.08 8.78
CA ASP A 236 -7.59 2.25 8.99
C ASP A 236 -8.39 1.16 8.28
N LEU A 237 -8.07 0.91 7.01
CA LEU A 237 -8.69 -0.15 6.23
C LEU A 237 -8.50 -1.50 6.92
N LEU A 238 -7.25 -1.83 7.27
CA LEU A 238 -6.92 -3.08 7.95
C LEU A 238 -7.63 -3.19 9.30
N ALA A 239 -7.71 -2.12 10.08
CA ALA A 239 -8.39 -2.13 11.37
C ALA A 239 -9.87 -2.46 11.20
N TYR A 240 -10.55 -1.84 10.22
CA TYR A 240 -11.95 -2.09 9.92
C TYR A 240 -12.20 -3.54 9.48
N VAL A 241 -11.54 -3.98 8.39
CA VAL A 241 -11.83 -5.28 7.77
C VAL A 241 -11.43 -6.44 8.68
N THR A 242 -10.28 -6.38 9.35
CA THR A 242 -9.86 -7.45 10.26
C THR A 242 -10.75 -7.52 11.52
N GLN A 243 -11.26 -6.38 12.00
CA GLN A 243 -12.22 -6.35 13.09
C GLN A 243 -13.57 -6.95 12.70
N LEU A 244 -14.04 -6.66 11.47
CA LEU A 244 -15.24 -7.24 10.89
C LEU A 244 -15.12 -8.77 10.77
N TRP A 245 -14.05 -9.24 10.13
CA TRP A 245 -13.83 -10.68 9.93
C TRP A 245 -13.66 -11.42 11.26
N SER A 246 -12.95 -10.82 12.22
CA SER A 246 -12.84 -11.39 13.57
C SER A 246 -14.21 -11.48 14.26
N LYS A 247 -15.09 -10.49 14.05
CA LYS A 247 -16.46 -10.49 14.59
C LYS A 247 -17.31 -11.61 13.98
N LEU A 248 -17.22 -11.85 12.67
CA LEU A 248 -17.94 -12.95 11.99
C LEU A 248 -17.52 -14.32 12.53
N ILE A 249 -16.20 -14.53 12.70
CA ILE A 249 -15.64 -15.76 13.27
C ILE A 249 -16.07 -15.94 14.73
N GLN A 250 -16.12 -14.85 15.49
CA GLN A 250 -16.62 -14.83 16.86
C GLN A 250 -18.09 -15.28 16.93
N SER A 251 -18.94 -14.83 16.00
CA SER A 251 -20.34 -15.25 15.84
C SER A 251 -20.49 -16.50 14.95
N HIS A 252 -19.79 -17.59 15.29
CA HIS A 252 -19.90 -18.93 14.68
C HIS A 252 -19.82 -19.01 13.14
N GLY A 253 -19.36 -17.95 12.48
CA GLY A 253 -19.42 -17.75 11.04
C GLY A 253 -18.06 -17.80 10.37
N GLU A 254 -18.05 -17.36 9.11
CA GLU A 254 -16.88 -17.34 8.23
C GLU A 254 -16.90 -16.05 7.40
N ALA A 255 -15.73 -15.55 7.00
CA ALA A 255 -15.61 -14.45 6.04
C ALA A 255 -14.97 -14.97 4.76
N HIS A 256 -15.52 -14.56 3.63
CA HIS A 256 -15.03 -14.88 2.29
C HIS A 256 -14.47 -13.59 1.70
N VAL A 257 -13.20 -13.60 1.30
CA VAL A 257 -12.47 -12.41 0.89
C VAL A 257 -11.85 -12.64 -0.48
N VAL A 258 -12.04 -11.69 -1.39
CA VAL A 258 -11.44 -11.66 -2.72
C VAL A 258 -10.60 -10.40 -2.85
N ALA A 259 -9.28 -10.56 -2.92
CA ALA A 259 -8.35 -9.49 -3.22
C ALA A 259 -8.18 -9.40 -4.74
N LEU A 260 -8.68 -8.31 -5.32
CA LEU A 260 -8.67 -8.04 -6.76
C LEU A 260 -7.33 -7.43 -7.17
N ASP A 261 -6.84 -7.82 -8.34
CA ASP A 261 -5.65 -7.24 -8.97
C ASP A 261 -6.06 -6.49 -10.25
N ILE A 262 -5.83 -5.17 -10.28
CA ILE A 262 -6.06 -4.34 -11.47
C ILE A 262 -4.76 -4.27 -12.26
N THR A 263 -4.82 -4.57 -13.55
CA THR A 263 -3.64 -4.50 -14.42
C THR A 263 -3.31 -3.04 -14.71
N LYS A 264 -2.09 -2.60 -14.35
CA LYS A 264 -1.54 -1.28 -14.71
C LYS A 264 -2.48 -0.10 -14.39
N ALA A 265 -3.08 -0.10 -13.20
CA ALA A 265 -4.21 0.77 -12.85
C ALA A 265 -4.00 2.28 -13.15
N PHE A 266 -2.86 2.86 -12.76
CA PHE A 266 -2.57 4.28 -13.00
C PHE A 266 -2.16 4.59 -14.46
N ASP A 267 -1.59 3.62 -15.17
CA ASP A 267 -1.08 3.78 -16.53
C ASP A 267 -2.18 3.54 -17.58
N GLN A 268 -3.18 2.71 -17.28
CA GLN A 268 -4.27 2.34 -18.19
C GLN A 268 -5.63 2.95 -17.78
N LEU A 269 -5.62 4.21 -17.33
CA LEU A 269 -6.85 4.94 -17.08
C LEU A 269 -7.40 5.52 -18.39
N TRP A 270 -8.59 5.09 -18.80
CA TRP A 270 -9.23 5.57 -20.03
C TRP A 270 -9.74 7.01 -19.88
N HIS A 271 -9.10 7.96 -20.58
CA HIS A 271 -9.39 9.39 -20.44
C HIS A 271 -10.84 9.75 -20.74
N ALA A 272 -11.43 9.20 -21.80
CA ALA A 272 -12.81 9.53 -22.19
C ALA A 272 -13.82 9.10 -21.11
N ALA A 273 -13.63 7.94 -20.48
CA ALA A 273 -14.45 7.52 -19.35
C ALA A 273 -14.25 8.38 -18.11
N LEU A 274 -13.03 8.80 -17.78
CA LEU A 274 -12.82 9.76 -16.69
C LEU A 274 -13.58 11.08 -16.96
N LEU A 275 -13.42 11.64 -18.16
CA LEU A 275 -14.02 12.92 -18.54
C LEU A 275 -15.55 12.87 -18.58
N SER A 276 -16.16 11.74 -18.98
CA SER A 276 -17.63 11.59 -18.94
C SER A 276 -18.17 11.57 -17.51
N LYS A 277 -17.37 11.10 -16.54
CA LYS A 277 -17.75 11.05 -15.13
C LYS A 277 -17.59 12.39 -14.41
N LEU A 278 -16.68 13.27 -14.82
CA LEU A 278 -16.42 14.54 -14.10
C LEU A 278 -17.68 15.41 -13.86
N PRO A 279 -18.56 15.63 -14.85
CA PRO A 279 -19.78 16.42 -14.65
C PRO A 279 -20.73 15.79 -13.63
N SER A 280 -20.71 14.45 -13.49
CA SER A 280 -21.58 13.74 -12.56
C SER A 280 -21.31 14.10 -11.10
N TYR A 281 -20.10 14.55 -10.77
CA TYR A 281 -19.72 15.06 -9.45
C TYR A 281 -20.11 16.52 -9.20
N GLY A 282 -20.80 17.17 -10.15
CA GLY A 282 -21.19 18.57 -10.04
C GLY A 282 -20.05 19.55 -10.32
N LEU A 283 -18.99 19.10 -11.01
CA LEU A 283 -17.86 19.98 -11.34
C LEU A 283 -18.25 21.00 -12.43
N PRO A 284 -17.70 22.23 -12.40
CA PRO A 284 -17.98 23.25 -13.41
C PRO A 284 -17.39 22.83 -14.75
N GLU A 285 -18.04 23.23 -15.84
CA GLU A 285 -17.59 22.89 -17.20
C GLU A 285 -16.16 23.37 -17.48
N LYS A 286 -15.79 24.55 -16.97
CA LYS A 286 -14.43 25.10 -17.07
C LYS A 286 -13.39 24.19 -16.42
N LEU A 287 -13.69 23.66 -15.23
CA LEU A 287 -12.80 22.71 -14.55
C LEU A 287 -12.70 21.40 -15.32
N CYS A 288 -13.81 20.89 -15.86
CA CYS A 288 -13.80 19.68 -16.69
C CYS A 288 -12.93 19.86 -17.95
N ARG A 289 -13.05 21.01 -18.65
CA ARG A 289 -12.20 21.36 -19.80
C ARG A 289 -10.74 21.48 -19.42
N TRP A 290 -10.45 22.12 -18.28
CA TRP A 290 -9.08 22.25 -17.77
C TRP A 290 -8.46 20.89 -17.40
N VAL A 291 -9.24 19.96 -16.83
CA VAL A 291 -8.77 18.58 -16.58
C VAL A 291 -8.58 17.80 -17.88
N ALA A 292 -9.44 17.99 -18.88
CA ALA A 292 -9.28 17.39 -20.20
C ALA A 292 -7.95 17.85 -20.85
N ASP A 293 -7.65 19.14 -20.78
CA ASP A 293 -6.40 19.68 -21.30
C ASP A 293 -5.15 19.25 -20.50
N PHE A 294 -5.31 19.05 -19.19
CA PHE A 294 -4.25 18.51 -18.33
C PHE A 294 -3.82 17.09 -18.73
N ILE A 295 -4.76 16.22 -19.08
CA ILE A 295 -4.49 14.83 -19.44
C ILE A 295 -4.27 14.61 -20.95
N SER A 296 -4.62 15.58 -21.80
CA SER A 296 -4.46 15.50 -23.26
C SER A 296 -3.02 15.79 -23.71
N GLY A 297 -2.69 15.34 -24.93
CA GLY A 297 -1.43 15.66 -25.61
C GLY A 297 -0.17 15.21 -24.87
N ARG A 298 -0.31 14.26 -23.92
CA ARG A 298 0.80 13.82 -23.09
C ARG A 298 1.76 12.97 -23.90
N LYS A 299 3.04 13.15 -23.61
CA LYS A 299 4.13 12.38 -24.18
C LYS A 299 5.04 11.86 -23.08
N ILE A 300 5.65 10.71 -23.35
CA ILE A 300 6.66 10.10 -22.50
C ILE A 300 7.98 10.07 -23.26
N SER A 301 9.05 10.40 -22.56
CA SER A 301 10.44 10.12 -22.96
C SER A 301 11.20 9.59 -21.76
N VAL A 302 12.24 8.82 -22.03
CA VAL A 302 13.14 8.28 -21.00
C VAL A 302 14.50 8.94 -21.18
N VAL A 303 15.14 9.28 -20.06
CA VAL A 303 16.52 9.78 -20.06
C VAL A 303 17.40 8.81 -19.29
N ILE A 304 18.45 8.32 -19.93
CA ILE A 304 19.45 7.42 -19.33
C ILE A 304 20.82 8.07 -19.56
N ASP A 305 21.56 8.32 -18.47
CA ASP A 305 22.90 8.94 -18.50
C ASP A 305 22.96 10.26 -19.31
N GLY A 306 21.88 11.05 -19.28
CA GLY A 306 21.76 12.30 -20.03
C GLY A 306 21.31 12.14 -21.50
N PHE A 307 21.22 10.92 -22.02
CA PHE A 307 20.68 10.63 -23.35
C PHE A 307 19.16 10.47 -23.28
N SER A 308 18.44 11.28 -24.04
CA SER A 308 16.98 11.23 -24.12
C SER A 308 16.51 10.37 -25.29
N SER A 309 15.45 9.59 -25.08
CA SER A 309 14.73 8.89 -26.14
C SER A 309 13.94 9.85 -27.03
N SER A 310 13.46 9.34 -28.15
CA SER A 310 12.35 9.91 -28.88
C SER A 310 11.10 10.01 -27.99
N SER A 311 10.23 10.97 -28.31
CA SER A 311 9.03 11.24 -27.55
C SER A 311 7.87 10.42 -28.11
N HIS A 312 7.18 9.68 -27.23
CA HIS A 312 6.04 8.84 -27.58
C HIS A 312 4.75 9.44 -27.05
N ASN A 313 3.72 9.50 -27.90
CA ASN A 313 2.38 9.91 -27.48
C ASN A 313 1.75 8.82 -26.59
N VAL A 314 0.97 9.24 -25.60
CA VAL A 314 0.18 8.35 -24.75
C VAL A 314 -1.27 8.82 -24.73
N ASN A 315 -2.21 7.87 -24.72
CA ASN A 315 -3.65 8.14 -24.79
C ASN A 315 -4.42 7.67 -23.55
N ALA A 316 -3.70 7.14 -22.54
CA ALA A 316 -4.26 6.64 -21.30
C ALA A 316 -3.36 6.95 -20.11
N GLY A 317 -3.93 6.79 -18.92
CA GLY A 317 -3.22 6.94 -17.66
C GLY A 317 -3.22 8.38 -17.13
N VAL A 318 -2.78 8.52 -15.89
CA VAL A 318 -2.57 9.82 -15.26
C VAL A 318 -1.10 9.96 -14.87
N PRO A 319 -0.50 11.16 -14.96
CA PRO A 319 0.92 11.32 -14.75
C PRO A 319 1.34 10.96 -13.32
N GLN A 320 2.14 9.91 -13.19
CA GLN A 320 2.72 9.49 -11.92
C GLN A 320 3.59 10.62 -11.34
N GLY A 321 3.49 10.85 -10.02
CA GLY A 321 4.13 11.97 -9.35
C GLY A 321 3.33 13.28 -9.37
N SER A 322 2.21 13.33 -10.12
CA SER A 322 1.29 14.46 -10.04
C SER A 322 0.46 14.46 -8.76
N VAL A 323 0.25 15.63 -8.18
CA VAL A 323 -0.64 15.81 -7.02
C VAL A 323 -2.11 15.59 -7.39
N LEU A 324 -2.49 15.81 -8.65
CA LEU A 324 -3.87 15.67 -9.12
C LEU A 324 -4.20 14.23 -9.58
N ALA A 325 -3.19 13.47 -10.03
CA ALA A 325 -3.36 12.12 -10.58
C ALA A 325 -4.11 11.16 -9.62
N PRO A 326 -3.79 11.08 -8.30
CA PRO A 326 -4.53 10.22 -7.40
C PRO A 326 -6.02 10.59 -7.31
N THR A 327 -6.34 11.88 -7.23
CA THR A 327 -7.73 12.34 -7.16
C THR A 327 -8.53 11.98 -8.41
N LEU A 328 -7.93 12.15 -9.60
CA LEU A 328 -8.57 11.74 -10.86
C LEU A 328 -8.78 10.23 -10.93
N PHE A 329 -7.82 9.45 -10.44
CA PHE A 329 -7.95 8.00 -10.34
C PHE A 329 -9.14 7.60 -9.44
N PHE A 330 -9.33 8.25 -8.28
CA PHE A 330 -10.50 7.96 -7.42
C PHE A 330 -11.81 8.30 -8.11
N LEU A 331 -11.89 9.45 -8.79
CA LEU A 331 -13.10 9.83 -9.50
C LEU A 331 -13.43 8.85 -10.63
N HIS A 332 -12.42 8.24 -11.25
CA HIS A 332 -12.60 7.22 -12.26
C HIS A 332 -13.12 5.91 -11.68
N ILE A 333 -12.60 5.44 -10.55
CA ILE A 333 -12.97 4.13 -9.96
C ILE A 333 -14.10 4.20 -8.90
N ASN A 334 -14.59 5.39 -8.53
CA ASN A 334 -15.49 5.55 -7.38
C ASN A 334 -16.77 4.70 -7.48
N ASP A 335 -17.34 4.57 -8.68
CA ASP A 335 -18.55 3.81 -8.97
C ASP A 335 -18.35 2.29 -8.93
N LEU A 336 -17.11 1.80 -9.03
CA LEU A 336 -16.76 0.40 -8.71
C LEU A 336 -17.17 0.06 -7.27
N LEU A 337 -17.04 1.02 -6.35
CA LEU A 337 -17.33 0.79 -4.93
C LEU A 337 -18.82 0.66 -4.60
N SER A 338 -19.67 0.88 -5.59
CA SER A 338 -21.13 0.80 -5.52
C SER A 338 -21.75 -0.24 -6.46
N CYS A 339 -20.97 -0.90 -7.32
CA CYS A 339 -21.51 -1.85 -8.30
C CYS A 339 -21.79 -3.25 -7.73
N THR A 340 -21.36 -3.52 -6.50
CA THR A 340 -21.50 -4.82 -5.83
C THR A 340 -22.51 -4.78 -4.69
N ILE A 341 -23.11 -5.93 -4.39
CA ILE A 341 -24.03 -6.10 -3.27
C ILE A 341 -23.23 -6.29 -1.98
N ASN A 342 -22.16 -7.08 -2.03
CA ASN A 342 -21.24 -7.20 -0.91
C ASN A 342 -20.28 -6.00 -0.86
N PRO A 343 -19.81 -5.61 0.34
CA PRO A 343 -18.88 -4.50 0.47
C PRO A 343 -17.55 -4.76 -0.25
N ILE A 344 -17.14 -3.76 -1.02
CA ILE A 344 -15.80 -3.65 -1.60
C ILE A 344 -15.11 -2.44 -0.98
N HIS A 345 -13.86 -2.64 -0.56
CA HIS A 345 -13.03 -1.60 0.03
C HIS A 345 -11.75 -1.47 -0.76
N SER A 346 -11.34 -0.24 -1.04
CA SER A 346 -10.13 0.00 -1.83
C SER A 346 -9.14 0.89 -1.10
N PHE A 347 -7.86 0.64 -1.34
CA PHE A 347 -6.79 1.57 -1.07
C PHE A 347 -6.07 1.83 -2.39
N ALA A 348 -6.40 2.94 -3.04
CA ALA A 348 -6.00 3.18 -4.42
C ALA A 348 -6.50 2.05 -5.34
N ASP A 349 -5.60 1.34 -6.01
CA ASP A 349 -5.86 0.22 -6.91
C ASP A 349 -6.12 -1.11 -6.19
N ASP A 350 -5.55 -1.32 -5.00
CA ASP A 350 -5.80 -2.50 -4.16
C ASP A 350 -7.27 -2.54 -3.74
N SER A 351 -8.08 -3.43 -4.32
CA SER A 351 -9.52 -3.53 -4.06
C SER A 351 -9.87 -4.89 -3.46
N THR A 352 -10.63 -4.89 -2.37
CA THR A 352 -10.95 -6.10 -1.59
C THR A 352 -12.46 -6.23 -1.43
N LEU A 353 -13.04 -7.19 -2.14
CA LEU A 353 -14.44 -7.60 -2.00
C LEU A 353 -14.54 -8.63 -0.87
N HIS A 354 -15.55 -8.53 -0.01
CA HIS A 354 -15.75 -9.55 1.01
C HIS A 354 -17.23 -9.76 1.37
N ALA A 355 -17.56 -11.00 1.70
CA ALA A 355 -18.88 -11.41 2.18
C ALA A 355 -18.74 -12.21 3.47
N GLY A 356 -19.77 -12.16 4.33
CA GLY A 356 -19.74 -12.77 5.66
C GLY A 356 -20.94 -13.66 5.92
N ILE A 357 -20.69 -14.80 6.56
CA ILE A 357 -21.73 -15.63 7.16
C ILE A 357 -21.80 -15.25 8.64
N GLN A 358 -22.94 -14.73 9.10
CA GLN A 358 -23.16 -14.40 10.51
C GLN A 358 -24.13 -15.39 11.16
N SER A 359 -23.82 -15.82 12.39
CA SER A 359 -24.76 -16.59 13.21
C SER A 359 -24.52 -16.45 14.71
N ASP A 360 -25.53 -16.04 15.45
CA ASP A 360 -25.40 -15.88 16.91
C ASP A 360 -25.37 -17.24 17.64
N LYS A 361 -25.78 -18.32 16.97
CA LYS A 361 -25.75 -19.69 17.49
C LYS A 361 -24.88 -20.61 16.62
N PRO A 362 -24.36 -21.71 17.17
CA PRO A 362 -23.70 -22.74 16.37
C PRO A 362 -24.60 -23.22 15.21
N ILE A 363 -24.06 -23.22 13.99
CA ILE A 363 -24.77 -23.64 12.79
C ILE A 363 -24.55 -25.14 12.56
N SER A 364 -25.60 -25.87 12.15
CA SER A 364 -25.46 -27.27 11.71
C SER A 364 -24.60 -27.36 10.44
N ALA A 365 -24.05 -28.55 10.16
CA ALA A 365 -23.20 -28.72 8.97
C ALA A 365 -23.96 -28.45 7.67
N ALA A 366 -25.21 -28.90 7.57
CA ALA A 366 -26.06 -28.70 6.39
C ALA A 366 -26.42 -27.22 6.16
N GLU A 367 -26.80 -26.50 7.22
CA GLU A 367 -27.13 -25.08 7.12
C GLU A 367 -25.89 -24.23 6.80
N LEU A 368 -24.71 -24.60 7.33
CA LEU A 368 -23.46 -23.93 6.99
C LEU A 368 -23.13 -24.07 5.51
N GLU A 369 -23.29 -25.27 4.93
CA GLU A 369 -23.01 -25.49 3.50
C GLU A 369 -24.01 -24.74 2.62
N LYS A 370 -25.29 -24.71 2.98
CA LYS A 370 -26.30 -23.86 2.32
C LYS A 370 -25.92 -22.37 2.32
N ARG A 371 -25.46 -21.84 3.45
CA ARG A 371 -25.04 -20.43 3.57
C ARG A 371 -23.75 -20.15 2.80
N ARG A 372 -22.81 -21.10 2.77
CA ARG A 372 -21.58 -21.00 1.97
C ARG A 372 -21.91 -20.93 0.49
N LEU A 373 -22.78 -21.82 -0.01
CA LEU A 373 -23.25 -21.78 -1.40
C LEU A 373 -23.82 -20.40 -1.73
N ALA A 374 -24.76 -19.90 -0.94
CA ALA A 374 -25.37 -18.58 -1.15
C ALA A 374 -24.32 -17.45 -1.14
N THR A 375 -23.36 -17.51 -0.22
CA THR A 375 -22.28 -16.52 -0.10
C THR A 375 -21.35 -16.55 -1.30
N THR A 376 -20.90 -17.73 -1.74
CA THR A 376 -20.03 -17.87 -2.91
C THR A 376 -20.75 -17.48 -4.20
N SER A 377 -22.04 -17.81 -4.35
CA SER A 377 -22.85 -17.37 -5.48
C SER A 377 -23.02 -15.86 -5.51
N SER A 378 -23.22 -15.22 -4.36
CA SER A 378 -23.27 -13.75 -4.29
C SER A 378 -21.94 -13.11 -4.66
N LEU A 379 -20.81 -13.69 -4.24
CA LEU A 379 -19.48 -13.20 -4.60
C LEU A 379 -19.20 -13.36 -6.10
N THR A 380 -19.56 -14.50 -6.70
CA THR A 380 -19.42 -14.70 -8.14
C THR A 380 -20.24 -13.67 -8.92
N ARG A 381 -21.48 -13.41 -8.52
CA ARG A 381 -22.31 -12.35 -9.13
C ARG A 381 -21.69 -10.96 -9.00
N ASP A 382 -21.12 -10.64 -7.83
CA ASP A 382 -20.43 -9.36 -7.64
C ASP A 382 -19.17 -9.27 -8.50
N LEU A 383 -18.43 -10.36 -8.68
CA LEU A 383 -17.27 -10.41 -9.58
C LEU A 383 -17.67 -10.27 -11.05
N GLU A 384 -18.80 -10.82 -11.46
CA GLU A 384 -19.37 -10.58 -12.79
C GLU A 384 -19.75 -9.11 -12.98
N ALA A 385 -20.35 -8.47 -11.97
CA ALA A 385 -20.64 -7.03 -11.99
C ALA A 385 -19.38 -6.17 -12.06
N ILE A 386 -18.33 -6.53 -11.30
CA ILE A 386 -17.01 -5.87 -11.35
C ILE A 386 -16.37 -6.04 -12.73
N THR A 387 -16.41 -7.24 -13.30
CA THR A 387 -15.89 -7.52 -14.64
C THR A 387 -16.67 -6.74 -15.70
N ALA A 388 -18.01 -6.68 -15.61
CA ALA A 388 -18.83 -5.89 -16.53
C ALA A 388 -18.54 -4.39 -16.41
N TRP A 389 -18.39 -3.89 -15.17
CA TRP A 389 -17.93 -2.53 -14.92
C TRP A 389 -16.55 -2.28 -15.53
N GLY A 390 -15.62 -3.23 -15.40
CA GLY A 390 -14.29 -3.17 -15.99
C GLY A 390 -14.34 -3.05 -17.51
N ARG A 391 -15.17 -3.86 -18.18
CA ARG A 391 -15.38 -3.77 -19.64
C ARG A 391 -15.92 -2.40 -20.06
N ASN A 392 -16.88 -1.85 -19.33
CA ASN A 392 -17.48 -0.55 -19.62
C ASN A 392 -16.52 0.63 -19.39
N ASN A 393 -15.51 0.45 -18.53
CA ASN A 393 -14.52 1.48 -18.20
C ASN A 393 -13.14 1.22 -18.83
N LEU A 394 -13.01 0.16 -19.63
CA LEU A 394 -11.74 -0.37 -20.15
C LEU A 394 -10.70 -0.65 -19.05
N VAL A 395 -11.14 -1.05 -17.86
CA VAL A 395 -10.29 -1.48 -16.75
C VAL A 395 -10.17 -3.00 -16.75
N GLN A 396 -8.95 -3.52 -16.83
CA GLN A 396 -8.68 -4.95 -16.86
C GLN A 396 -8.33 -5.49 -15.47
N PHE A 397 -9.06 -6.50 -15.03
CA PHE A 397 -8.75 -7.27 -13.82
C PHE A 397 -7.98 -8.54 -14.17
N ASN A 398 -7.02 -8.91 -13.32
CA ASN A 398 -6.21 -10.10 -13.52
C ASN A 398 -6.73 -11.27 -12.67
N ALA A 399 -7.62 -12.08 -13.24
CA ALA A 399 -8.18 -13.25 -12.55
C ALA A 399 -7.13 -14.25 -12.03
N SER A 400 -5.93 -14.31 -12.63
CA SER A 400 -4.85 -15.21 -12.17
C SER A 400 -4.09 -14.68 -10.96
N LYS A 401 -4.06 -13.36 -10.78
CA LYS A 401 -3.46 -12.70 -9.61
C LYS A 401 -4.49 -12.40 -8.53
N THR A 402 -5.78 -12.37 -8.87
CA THR A 402 -6.88 -12.26 -7.91
C THR A 402 -6.85 -13.45 -6.96
N GLN A 403 -6.84 -13.18 -5.65
CA GLN A 403 -6.74 -14.20 -4.61
C GLN A 403 -8.06 -14.33 -3.87
N TYR A 404 -8.57 -15.56 -3.71
CA TYR A 404 -9.73 -15.87 -2.90
C TYR A 404 -9.32 -16.58 -1.62
N CYS A 405 -9.74 -16.07 -0.46
CA CYS A 405 -9.44 -16.65 0.85
C CYS A 405 -10.71 -16.79 1.68
N THR A 406 -10.80 -17.85 2.50
CA THR A 406 -11.90 -18.02 3.46
C THR A 406 -11.37 -18.01 4.88
N LEU A 407 -11.71 -16.97 5.64
CA LEU A 407 -11.30 -16.76 7.01
C LEU A 407 -12.27 -17.45 7.97
N ARG A 408 -11.78 -18.36 8.82
CA ARG A 408 -12.62 -19.20 9.69
C ARG A 408 -11.92 -19.71 10.94
N ASN A 409 -12.68 -20.17 11.94
CA ASN A 409 -12.11 -20.73 13.17
C ASN A 409 -11.63 -22.17 13.01
N LYS A 410 -12.48 -23.04 12.44
CA LYS A 410 -12.19 -24.47 12.24
C LYS A 410 -12.07 -24.75 10.75
N LYS A 411 -11.05 -25.49 10.35
CA LYS A 411 -10.88 -25.95 8.96
C LYS A 411 -11.91 -27.03 8.68
N ARG A 412 -13.02 -26.67 8.04
CA ARG A 412 -13.92 -27.62 7.39
C ARG A 412 -13.76 -27.44 5.89
N PRO A 413 -13.39 -28.49 5.14
CA PRO A 413 -13.41 -28.44 3.69
C PRO A 413 -14.78 -27.93 3.20
N SER A 414 -14.77 -27.14 2.14
CA SER A 414 -15.98 -26.77 1.41
C SER A 414 -15.68 -26.91 -0.06
N ALA A 415 -16.59 -27.53 -0.79
CA ALA A 415 -16.48 -27.74 -2.23
C ALA A 415 -16.83 -26.46 -3.03
N HIS A 416 -17.46 -25.47 -2.41
CA HIS A 416 -17.93 -24.28 -3.11
C HIS A 416 -16.78 -23.41 -3.64
N THR A 417 -16.91 -23.01 -4.90
CA THR A 417 -15.93 -22.21 -5.64
C THR A 417 -16.46 -20.81 -5.90
N VAL A 418 -15.53 -19.88 -6.13
CA VAL A 418 -15.83 -18.52 -6.59
C VAL A 418 -15.14 -18.35 -7.93
N SER A 419 -15.81 -17.75 -8.90
CA SER A 419 -15.27 -17.58 -10.25
C SER A 419 -15.29 -16.12 -10.70
N MET A 420 -14.33 -15.78 -11.55
CA MET A 420 -14.20 -14.48 -12.21
C MET A 420 -13.82 -14.72 -13.68
N ASP A 421 -14.51 -14.06 -14.61
CA ASP A 421 -14.30 -14.24 -16.06
C ASP A 421 -14.29 -15.72 -16.51
N GLY A 422 -15.23 -16.51 -16.00
CA GLY A 422 -15.35 -17.95 -16.32
C GLY A 422 -14.23 -18.82 -15.74
N ARG A 423 -13.30 -18.25 -14.96
CA ARG A 423 -12.21 -18.98 -14.29
C ARG A 423 -12.49 -19.13 -12.81
N VAL A 424 -12.30 -20.33 -12.28
CA VAL A 424 -12.37 -20.57 -10.83
C VAL A 424 -11.15 -19.93 -10.16
N LEU A 425 -11.40 -19.07 -9.17
CA LEU A 425 -10.34 -18.45 -8.40
C LEU A 425 -9.70 -19.47 -7.45
N PRO A 426 -8.35 -19.56 -7.41
CA PRO A 426 -7.68 -20.46 -6.50
C PRO A 426 -7.91 -20.04 -5.05
N LYS A 427 -8.30 -21.01 -4.21
CA LYS A 427 -8.37 -20.79 -2.76
C LYS A 427 -6.96 -20.70 -2.20
N SER A 428 -6.65 -19.56 -1.60
CA SER A 428 -5.38 -19.33 -0.91
C SER A 428 -5.53 -19.44 0.61
N HIS A 429 -4.52 -20.00 1.27
CA HIS A 429 -4.40 -20.01 2.73
C HIS A 429 -4.08 -18.61 3.28
N SER A 430 -3.40 -17.78 2.49
CA SER A 430 -3.03 -16.43 2.89
C SER A 430 -3.01 -15.48 1.69
N PHE A 431 -3.22 -14.20 1.95
CA PHE A 431 -3.17 -13.14 0.93
C PHE A 431 -2.54 -11.87 1.52
N ARG A 432 -2.03 -11.01 0.65
CA ARG A 432 -1.43 -9.73 1.05
C ARG A 432 -2.44 -8.61 0.83
N LEU A 433 -2.64 -7.78 1.85
CA LEU A 433 -3.51 -6.60 1.79
C LEU A 433 -2.77 -5.38 2.33
N VAL A 434 -2.55 -4.36 1.49
CA VAL A 434 -1.86 -3.10 1.81
C VAL A 434 -0.59 -3.26 2.67
N GLY A 435 0.18 -4.30 2.36
CA GLY A 435 1.46 -4.61 3.01
C GLY A 435 1.41 -5.60 4.18
N VAL A 436 0.22 -6.05 4.63
CA VAL A 436 0.05 -7.05 5.70
C VAL A 436 -0.34 -8.40 5.12
N GLN A 437 0.32 -9.47 5.58
CA GLN A 437 -0.02 -10.85 5.20
C GLN A 437 -1.13 -11.36 6.12
N ILE A 438 -2.26 -11.77 5.54
CA ILE A 438 -3.46 -12.22 6.25
C ILE A 438 -3.66 -13.70 5.95
N THR A 439 -3.72 -14.51 6.99
CA THR A 439 -3.95 -15.96 6.90
C THR A 439 -5.41 -16.31 7.18
N GLU A 440 -5.87 -17.47 6.70
CA GLU A 440 -7.24 -17.99 6.89
C GLU A 440 -7.69 -18.11 8.36
N ASP A 441 -6.74 -18.14 9.28
CA ASP A 441 -6.97 -18.21 10.73
C ASP A 441 -6.69 -16.88 11.45
N LEU A 442 -6.37 -15.80 10.73
CA LEU A 442 -5.97 -14.49 11.29
C LEU A 442 -4.90 -14.62 12.39
N ILE A 443 -3.91 -15.48 12.15
CA ILE A 443 -2.74 -15.65 13.00
C ILE A 443 -1.54 -14.99 12.33
N TRP A 444 -0.89 -14.08 13.06
CA TRP A 444 0.10 -13.18 12.48
C TRP A 444 1.53 -13.72 12.42
N HIS A 445 1.71 -15.04 12.60
CA HIS A 445 3.04 -15.66 12.62
C HIS A 445 3.78 -15.51 11.30
N GLU A 446 3.13 -15.83 10.17
CA GLU A 446 3.70 -15.72 8.82
C GLU A 446 4.12 -14.27 8.53
N HIS A 447 3.25 -13.31 8.85
CA HIS A 447 3.53 -11.89 8.68
C HIS A 447 4.72 -11.42 9.51
N ILE A 448 4.70 -11.65 10.82
CA ILE A 448 5.75 -11.19 11.74
C ILE A 448 7.09 -11.85 11.41
N SER A 449 7.09 -13.13 11.06
CA SER A 449 8.31 -13.86 10.67
C SER A 449 8.94 -13.22 9.43
N SER A 450 8.14 -12.89 8.41
CA SER A 450 8.62 -12.23 7.19
C SER A 450 9.19 -10.83 7.47
N ILE A 451 8.55 -10.05 8.34
CA ILE A 451 9.04 -8.73 8.77
C ILE A 451 10.37 -8.87 9.52
N ALA A 452 10.44 -9.79 10.49
CA ALA A 452 11.65 -10.01 11.28
C ALA A 452 12.83 -10.42 10.40
N ALA A 453 12.59 -11.30 9.41
CA ALA A 453 13.60 -11.70 8.44
C ALA A 453 14.05 -10.52 7.56
N ALA A 454 13.12 -9.75 6.99
CA ALA A 454 13.45 -8.60 6.14
C ALA A 454 14.19 -7.50 6.93
N ALA A 455 13.73 -7.17 8.13
CA ALA A 455 14.40 -6.23 9.03
C ALA A 455 15.77 -6.75 9.47
N GLY A 456 15.88 -8.07 9.71
CA GLY A 456 17.14 -8.74 9.99
C GLY A 456 18.16 -8.61 8.87
N LYS A 457 17.73 -8.71 7.60
CA LYS A 457 18.59 -8.48 6.43
C LYS A 457 19.06 -7.03 6.36
N LYS A 458 18.14 -6.06 6.46
CA LYS A 458 18.47 -4.62 6.51
C LYS A 458 19.48 -4.29 7.61
N LEU A 459 19.28 -4.85 8.79
CA LEU A 459 20.18 -4.68 9.92
C LEU A 459 21.57 -5.29 9.66
N GLY A 460 21.63 -6.42 8.94
CA GLY A 460 22.90 -7.00 8.50
C GLY A 460 23.69 -6.09 7.57
N TYR A 461 23.03 -5.49 6.57
CA TYR A 461 23.67 -4.52 5.66
C TYR A 461 24.17 -3.28 6.42
N LEU A 462 23.34 -2.74 7.33
CA LEU A 462 23.73 -1.59 8.16
C LEU A 462 25.01 -1.89 8.95
N PHE A 463 25.15 -3.11 9.49
CA PHE A 463 26.32 -3.47 10.28
C PHE A 463 27.56 -3.83 9.47
N ARG A 464 27.42 -4.30 8.24
CA ARG A 464 28.57 -4.38 7.31
C ARG A 464 29.18 -3.01 7.03
N ALA A 465 28.34 -1.97 7.05
CA ALA A 465 28.76 -0.58 6.88
C ALA A 465 29.11 0.12 8.21
N LYS A 466 29.08 -0.56 9.37
CA LYS A 466 29.27 0.03 10.71
C LYS A 466 30.53 0.90 10.81
N LYS A 467 31.63 0.48 10.17
CA LYS A 467 32.92 1.20 10.18
C LYS A 467 32.87 2.62 9.62
N TYR A 468 31.81 2.98 8.88
CA TYR A 468 31.67 4.30 8.26
C TYR A 468 30.73 5.24 9.04
N PHE A 469 30.17 4.80 10.16
CA PHE A 469 29.12 5.53 10.88
C PHE A 469 29.42 5.60 12.37
N SER A 470 29.08 6.72 13.00
CA SER A 470 29.11 6.83 14.46
C SER A 470 27.96 6.01 15.08
N PRO A 471 28.02 5.66 16.38
CA PRO A 471 26.90 5.05 17.10
C PRO A 471 25.59 5.85 16.97
N HIS A 472 25.68 7.19 16.93
CA HIS A 472 24.53 8.07 16.74
C HIS A 472 23.92 7.95 15.33
N ASP A 473 24.76 7.86 14.29
CA ASP A 473 24.31 7.66 12.91
C ASP A 473 23.62 6.31 12.75
N LEU A 474 24.20 5.25 13.32
CA LEU A 474 23.63 3.90 13.30
C LEU A 474 22.26 3.85 13.99
N LEU A 475 22.14 4.51 15.14
CA LEU A 475 20.88 4.65 15.85
C LEU A 475 19.83 5.39 15.01
N THR A 476 20.25 6.46 14.34
CA THR A 476 19.39 7.27 13.45
C THR A 476 18.93 6.45 12.24
N LEU A 477 19.86 5.74 11.58
CA LEU A 477 19.58 4.84 10.46
C LEU A 477 18.64 3.71 10.88
N TYR A 478 18.83 3.12 12.07
CA TYR A 478 17.91 2.12 12.60
C TYR A 478 16.51 2.69 12.83
N LYS A 479 16.40 3.86 13.47
CA LYS A 479 15.14 4.57 13.71
C LYS A 479 14.42 4.94 12.40
N ALA A 480 15.16 5.26 11.34
CA ALA A 480 14.60 5.69 10.05
C ALA A 480 14.27 4.54 9.09
N GLN A 481 15.11 3.51 9.00
CA GLN A 481 15.03 2.50 7.92
C GLN A 481 14.53 1.12 8.37
N ILE A 482 14.72 0.78 9.65
CA ILE A 482 14.45 -0.56 10.18
C ILE A 482 13.23 -0.54 11.10
N ARG A 483 13.21 0.35 12.09
CA ARG A 483 12.12 0.42 13.07
C ARG A 483 10.74 0.62 12.44
N PRO A 484 10.54 1.48 11.43
CA PRO A 484 9.21 1.65 10.83
C PRO A 484 8.68 0.34 10.23
N SER A 485 9.56 -0.51 9.68
CA SER A 485 9.18 -1.84 9.19
C SER A 485 8.73 -2.77 10.33
N LEU A 486 9.28 -2.62 11.53
CA LEU A 486 8.89 -3.39 12.73
C LEU A 486 7.61 -2.87 13.38
N GLU A 487 7.14 -1.66 13.06
CA GLU A 487 5.99 -1.01 13.72
C GLU A 487 4.77 -0.83 12.81
N TYR A 488 4.97 -0.95 11.48
CA TYR A 488 3.92 -0.78 10.48
C TYR A 488 2.71 -1.68 10.76
N CYS A 489 1.52 -1.06 10.86
CA CYS A 489 0.25 -1.71 11.16
C CYS A 489 0.25 -2.61 12.41
N SER A 490 1.12 -2.31 13.39
CA SER A 490 1.22 -3.07 14.64
C SER A 490 -0.05 -3.12 15.47
N HIS A 491 -1.01 -2.22 15.25
CA HIS A 491 -2.30 -2.27 15.92
C HIS A 491 -3.18 -3.46 15.51
N ILE A 492 -2.86 -4.07 14.36
CA ILE A 492 -3.54 -5.26 13.83
C ILE A 492 -2.96 -6.55 14.43
N TRP A 493 -1.63 -6.67 14.41
CA TRP A 493 -0.92 -7.90 14.77
C TRP A 493 -0.19 -7.84 16.11
N GLY A 494 -0.14 -6.69 16.78
CA GLY A 494 0.63 -6.43 18.00
C GLY A 494 0.16 -7.22 19.23
N ALA A 495 -0.91 -7.98 19.11
CA ALA A 495 -1.44 -8.94 20.07
C ALA A 495 -1.09 -10.39 19.75
N ALA A 496 -0.18 -10.63 18.79
CA ALA A 496 0.28 -11.97 18.46
C ALA A 496 0.91 -12.67 19.69
N ALA A 497 1.12 -13.98 19.58
CA ALA A 497 1.72 -14.74 20.68
C ALA A 497 3.06 -14.11 21.11
N PRO A 498 3.39 -14.11 22.42
CA PRO A 498 4.65 -13.54 22.91
C PRO A 498 5.88 -14.13 22.22
N THR A 499 5.85 -15.43 21.91
CA THR A 499 6.89 -16.13 21.14
C THR A 499 7.08 -15.51 19.76
N THR A 500 6.00 -15.20 19.05
CA THR A 500 6.04 -14.54 17.74
C THR A 500 6.54 -13.10 17.83
N LEU A 501 6.05 -12.32 18.81
CA LEU A 501 6.50 -10.93 18.98
C LEU A 501 7.98 -10.85 19.40
N SER A 502 8.48 -11.85 20.13
CA SER A 502 9.88 -11.92 20.56
C SER A 502 10.86 -11.95 19.38
N MET A 503 10.42 -12.36 18.19
CA MET A 503 11.22 -12.33 16.96
C MET A 503 11.58 -10.89 16.57
N LEU A 504 10.63 -9.95 16.73
CA LEU A 504 10.87 -8.52 16.48
C LEU A 504 11.77 -7.92 17.56
N ASP A 505 11.54 -8.29 18.83
CA ASP A 505 12.36 -7.85 19.94
C ASP A 505 13.81 -8.37 19.80
N ALA A 506 14.00 -9.56 19.24
CA ALA A 506 15.34 -10.10 18.94
C ALA A 506 16.08 -9.24 17.90
N VAL A 507 15.39 -8.71 16.88
CA VAL A 507 15.98 -7.76 15.92
C VAL A 507 16.42 -6.48 16.64
N GLN A 508 15.57 -5.91 17.51
CA GLN A 508 15.94 -4.72 18.28
C GLN A 508 17.11 -5.00 19.25
N ARG A 509 17.11 -6.12 19.98
CA ARG A 509 18.21 -6.52 20.87
C ARG A 509 19.52 -6.70 20.10
N ARG A 510 19.47 -7.29 18.91
CA ARG A 510 20.65 -7.41 18.05
C ARG A 510 21.15 -6.04 17.59
N ALA A 511 20.24 -5.09 17.34
CA ALA A 511 20.62 -3.73 16.98
C ALA A 511 21.32 -3.01 18.15
N VAL A 512 20.71 -3.06 19.34
CA VAL A 512 21.24 -2.46 20.58
C VAL A 512 22.64 -2.97 20.90
N ARG A 513 22.87 -4.29 20.88
CA ARG A 513 24.19 -4.89 21.13
C ARG A 513 25.29 -4.39 20.19
N GLN A 514 24.93 -3.95 18.99
CA GLN A 514 25.87 -3.56 17.96
C GLN A 514 26.16 -2.05 17.95
N PHE A 515 25.32 -1.23 18.59
CA PHE A 515 25.58 0.21 18.74
C PHE A 515 26.67 0.50 19.77
N ASP A 516 26.84 -0.39 20.76
CA ASP A 516 27.94 -0.37 21.73
C ASP A 516 28.00 0.92 22.59
N ASP A 517 26.84 1.52 22.83
CA ASP A 517 26.67 2.71 23.68
C ASP A 517 25.34 2.62 24.43
N SER A 518 25.40 2.27 25.72
CA SER A 518 24.22 2.09 26.57
C SER A 518 23.40 3.39 26.68
N SER A 519 24.08 4.53 26.85
CA SER A 519 23.45 5.84 27.03
C SER A 519 22.55 6.24 25.85
N LEU A 520 22.95 5.87 24.63
CA LEU A 520 22.17 6.12 23.42
C LEU A 520 20.98 5.15 23.29
N THR A 521 21.18 3.88 23.69
CA THR A 521 20.17 2.83 23.53
C THR A 521 19.09 2.79 24.59
N ASP A 522 19.33 3.38 25.77
CA ASP A 522 18.30 3.52 26.80
C ASP A 522 17.13 4.40 26.33
N SER A 523 17.40 5.36 25.45
CA SER A 523 16.40 6.23 24.83
C SER A 523 15.49 5.53 23.79
N LEU A 524 15.79 4.29 23.40
CA LEU A 524 15.15 3.61 22.29
C LEU A 524 13.67 3.29 22.55
N GLY A 525 13.36 3.03 23.82
CA GLY A 525 12.08 2.46 24.27
C GLY A 525 11.90 1.02 23.81
N THR A 526 11.03 0.27 24.51
CA THR A 526 10.66 -1.08 24.07
C THR A 526 9.69 -1.02 22.91
N LEU A 527 9.77 -1.99 21.97
CA LEU A 527 8.79 -2.08 20.88
C LEU A 527 7.37 -2.31 21.44
N SER A 528 7.24 -3.07 22.52
CA SER A 528 5.94 -3.31 23.19
C SER A 528 5.26 -2.01 23.63
N HIS A 529 5.99 -1.14 24.34
CA HIS A 529 5.46 0.15 24.77
C HIS A 529 5.05 1.01 23.57
N ARG A 530 5.88 1.05 22.52
CA ARG A 530 5.59 1.85 21.32
C ARG A 530 4.36 1.35 20.56
N ARG A 531 4.15 0.03 20.47
CA ARG A 531 2.92 -0.56 19.93
C ARG A 531 1.70 -0.13 20.74
N ALA A 532 1.76 -0.21 22.06
CA ALA A 532 0.68 0.22 22.95
C ALA A 532 0.34 1.72 22.81
N VAL A 533 1.34 2.59 22.65
CA VAL A 533 1.12 4.02 22.35
C VAL A 533 0.42 4.17 20.99
N GLY A 534 0.88 3.44 19.97
CA GLY A 534 0.29 3.45 18.62
C GLY A 534 -1.19 3.03 18.65
N ASP A 535 -1.49 1.95 19.37
CA ASP A 535 -2.84 1.45 19.60
C ASP A 535 -3.76 2.49 20.20
N LEU A 536 -3.36 3.06 21.35
CA LEU A 536 -4.15 4.06 22.05
C LEU A 536 -4.35 5.32 21.21
N ALA A 537 -3.33 5.74 20.48
CA ALA A 537 -3.41 6.89 19.59
C ALA A 537 -4.42 6.68 18.44
N LEU A 538 -4.44 5.49 17.85
CA LEU A 538 -5.43 5.14 16.82
C LEU A 538 -6.83 5.00 17.42
N PHE A 539 -6.94 4.41 18.61
CA PHE A 539 -8.22 4.29 19.32
C PHE A 539 -8.81 5.67 19.67
N TYR A 540 -7.98 6.61 20.13
CA TYR A 540 -8.37 8.00 20.34
C TYR A 540 -8.86 8.63 19.04
N ARG A 541 -8.14 8.41 17.94
CA ARG A 541 -8.52 8.93 16.62
C ARG A 541 -9.91 8.40 16.21
N TYR A 542 -10.16 7.09 16.35
CA TYR A 542 -11.41 6.47 15.89
C TYR A 542 -12.61 6.84 16.77
N THR A 543 -12.42 6.91 18.10
CA THR A 543 -13.49 7.32 19.03
C THR A 543 -13.89 8.79 18.89
N ASN A 544 -13.04 9.61 18.27
CA ASN A 544 -13.36 11.01 17.93
C ASN A 544 -13.88 11.17 16.49
N GLY A 545 -14.20 10.08 15.78
CA GLY A 545 -14.74 10.12 14.41
C GLY A 545 -13.73 10.56 13.34
N LEU A 546 -12.43 10.58 13.65
CA LEU A 546 -11.37 10.97 12.72
C LEU A 546 -10.92 9.79 11.84
N CYS A 547 -11.89 9.07 11.26
CA CYS A 547 -11.73 7.90 10.40
C CYS A 547 -12.99 7.68 9.53
N SER A 548 -13.12 6.53 8.86
CA SER A 548 -14.34 6.18 8.11
C SER A 548 -15.53 6.07 9.04
N SER A 549 -16.72 6.38 8.52
CA SER A 549 -17.97 6.23 9.25
C SER A 549 -18.18 4.78 9.70
N GLU A 550 -17.88 3.82 8.83
CA GLU A 550 -17.93 2.39 9.14
C GLU A 550 -16.98 2.03 10.30
N LEU A 551 -15.73 2.51 10.29
CA LEU A 551 -14.77 2.24 11.38
C LEU A 551 -15.15 2.95 12.67
N SER A 552 -15.62 4.20 12.60
CA SER A 552 -16.11 4.94 13.77
C SER A 552 -17.29 4.23 14.41
N SER A 553 -18.20 3.66 13.61
CA SER A 553 -19.37 2.91 14.10
C SER A 553 -19.01 1.59 14.80
N MET A 554 -17.83 1.01 14.49
CA MET A 554 -17.33 -0.19 15.15
C MET A 554 -16.82 0.07 16.57
N MET A 555 -16.42 1.32 16.85
CA MET A 555 -15.85 1.69 18.14
C MET A 555 -16.88 1.49 19.26
N PRO A 556 -16.46 0.99 20.43
CA PRO A 556 -17.37 0.77 21.54
C PRO A 556 -17.89 2.12 22.06
N PRO A 557 -19.17 2.19 22.44
CA PRO A 557 -19.72 3.41 23.03
C PRO A 557 -19.06 3.70 24.38
N ARG A 558 -19.10 4.97 24.79
CA ARG A 558 -18.72 5.37 26.14
C ARG A 558 -19.55 4.60 27.17
N ASP A 559 -18.89 4.16 28.23
CA ASP A 559 -19.55 3.46 29.32
C ASP A 559 -19.95 4.45 30.40
N VAL A 560 -21.21 4.87 30.34
CA VAL A 560 -21.86 5.72 31.36
C VAL A 560 -22.56 4.79 32.36
N PRO A 561 -21.99 4.57 33.54
CA PRO A 561 -22.57 3.64 34.51
C PRO A 561 -23.85 4.25 35.11
N ALA A 562 -24.91 3.45 35.20
CA ALA A 562 -26.19 3.88 35.76
C ALA A 562 -26.15 4.15 37.28
N ARG A 563 -25.12 3.65 37.98
CA ARG A 563 -24.90 3.85 39.42
C ARG A 563 -23.43 4.09 39.70
N GLN A 564 -23.14 4.98 40.64
CA GLN A 564 -21.79 5.20 41.17
C GLN A 564 -21.44 4.09 42.18
N THR A 565 -20.62 3.16 41.74
CA THR A 565 -19.95 2.14 42.56
C THR A 565 -18.50 2.55 42.85
N ARG A 566 -17.85 1.93 43.85
CA ARG A 566 -16.42 2.17 44.14
C ARG A 566 -15.51 1.97 42.91
N LEU A 567 -15.81 0.97 42.08
CA LEU A 567 -15.06 0.69 40.84
C LEU A 567 -15.27 1.76 39.76
N THR A 568 -16.49 2.30 39.65
CA THR A 568 -16.77 3.37 38.68
C THR A 568 -16.21 4.72 39.12
N SER A 569 -16.13 4.99 40.43
CA SER A 569 -15.53 6.22 40.96
C SER A 569 -14.01 6.29 40.73
N ALA A 570 -13.34 5.14 40.58
CA ALA A 570 -11.92 5.05 40.26
C ALA A 570 -11.63 5.05 38.73
N SER A 571 -12.67 5.11 37.89
CA SER A 571 -12.53 5.02 36.44
C SER A 571 -12.65 6.38 35.76
N HIS A 572 -11.88 6.60 34.69
CA HIS A 572 -11.87 7.88 33.99
C HIS A 572 -13.17 8.09 33.17
N PRO A 573 -13.63 9.34 32.96
CA PRO A 573 -14.90 9.64 32.25
C PRO A 573 -14.96 9.17 30.79
N ASN A 574 -13.80 8.98 30.16
CA ASN A 574 -13.70 8.55 28.76
C ASN A 574 -13.73 7.01 28.58
N ARG A 575 -14.00 6.23 29.64
CA ARG A 575 -14.07 4.76 29.56
C ARG A 575 -15.10 4.26 28.54
N VAL A 576 -14.84 3.09 27.96
CA VAL A 576 -15.71 2.48 26.94
C VAL A 576 -16.25 1.13 27.39
N LYS A 577 -17.38 0.71 26.82
CA LYS A 577 -17.98 -0.59 27.13
C LYS A 577 -17.10 -1.73 26.60
N LEU A 578 -16.75 -2.66 27.47
CA LEU A 578 -16.04 -3.87 27.08
C LEU A 578 -17.00 -4.87 26.43
N ARG A 579 -16.57 -5.47 25.31
CA ARG A 579 -17.32 -6.54 24.64
C ARG A 579 -16.87 -7.89 25.18
N THR A 580 -17.81 -8.83 25.29
CA THR A 580 -17.48 -10.22 25.64
C THR A 580 -16.87 -10.94 24.44
N SER A 581 -15.85 -11.75 24.71
CA SER A 581 -15.12 -12.53 23.70
C SER A 581 -15.33 -14.03 23.94
N ARG A 582 -15.65 -14.77 22.88
CA ARG A 582 -15.81 -16.24 22.88
C ARG A 582 -14.54 -16.88 22.37
N THR A 583 -13.89 -16.23 21.41
CA THR A 583 -12.63 -16.68 20.81
C THR A 583 -11.49 -15.77 21.26
N GLY A 584 -10.34 -16.36 21.59
CA GLY A 584 -9.13 -15.60 21.88
C GLY A 584 -8.62 -14.79 20.68
N ARG A 585 -9.07 -15.10 19.47
CA ARG A 585 -8.76 -14.35 18.24
C ARG A 585 -9.47 -13.01 18.20
N TYR A 586 -10.78 -13.00 18.47
CA TYR A 586 -11.53 -11.75 18.63
C TYR A 586 -11.06 -10.95 19.85
N ASP A 587 -10.77 -11.61 20.97
CA ASP A 587 -10.27 -10.95 22.17
C ASP A 587 -8.96 -10.17 21.95
N ARG A 588 -8.11 -10.70 21.06
CA ARG A 588 -6.83 -10.10 20.65
C ARG A 588 -6.94 -9.14 19.46
N SER A 589 -8.11 -9.06 18.81
CA SER A 589 -8.35 -8.07 17.75
C SER A 589 -8.29 -6.64 18.30
N PHE A 590 -8.13 -5.65 17.42
CA PHE A 590 -7.85 -4.27 17.80
C PHE A 590 -8.86 -3.72 18.81
N VAL A 591 -10.17 -3.82 18.55
CA VAL A 591 -11.18 -3.15 19.39
C VAL A 591 -11.22 -3.72 20.82
N PRO A 592 -11.41 -5.04 21.07
CA PRO A 592 -11.54 -5.56 22.44
C PRO A 592 -10.25 -5.41 23.25
N ARG A 593 -9.09 -5.65 22.64
CA ARG A 593 -7.79 -5.51 23.29
C ARG A 593 -7.52 -4.07 23.70
N VAL A 594 -7.65 -3.13 22.78
CA VAL A 594 -7.29 -1.73 23.05
C VAL A 594 -8.33 -1.07 23.96
N SER A 595 -9.59 -1.51 23.95
CA SER A 595 -10.61 -1.06 24.93
C SER A 595 -10.20 -1.38 26.37
N ARG A 596 -9.61 -2.55 26.62
CA ARG A 596 -9.11 -2.92 27.95
C ARG A 596 -7.91 -2.06 28.36
N LEU A 597 -7.01 -1.77 27.43
CA LEU A 597 -5.87 -0.88 27.68
C LEU A 597 -6.33 0.55 27.93
N TRP A 598 -7.29 1.03 27.14
CA TRP A 598 -7.90 2.36 27.23
C TRP A 598 -8.53 2.60 28.60
N ASN A 599 -9.35 1.66 29.08
CA ASN A 599 -10.03 1.77 30.37
C ASN A 599 -9.09 1.76 31.59
N LYS A 600 -7.81 1.40 31.42
CA LYS A 600 -6.77 1.47 32.46
C LYS A 600 -6.07 2.82 32.52
N LEU A 601 -6.35 3.72 31.57
CA LEU A 601 -5.72 5.05 31.54
C LEU A 601 -6.27 5.95 32.64
N ARG A 602 -5.42 6.87 33.10
CA ARG A 602 -5.83 7.94 34.02
C ARG A 602 -6.44 9.10 33.26
N GLU A 603 -7.25 9.91 33.94
CA GLU A 603 -7.95 11.02 33.31
C GLU A 603 -6.98 12.09 32.74
N GLU A 604 -5.82 12.31 33.36
CA GLU A 604 -4.92 13.41 32.97
C GLU A 604 -4.31 13.21 31.58
N VAL A 605 -4.37 12.00 31.02
CA VAL A 605 -3.86 11.73 29.67
C VAL A 605 -4.76 12.33 28.59
N PHE A 606 -6.04 12.53 28.89
CA PHE A 606 -7.03 13.02 27.93
C PHE A 606 -6.98 14.56 27.86
N PRO A 607 -6.76 15.13 26.67
CA PRO A 607 -6.82 16.58 26.49
C PRO A 607 -8.27 17.07 26.59
N SER A 608 -8.45 18.33 27.00
CA SER A 608 -9.77 18.98 27.15
C SER A 608 -10.52 19.13 25.82
N SER A 609 -9.78 19.28 24.72
CA SER A 609 -10.29 19.32 23.35
C SER A 609 -9.64 18.21 22.51
N THR A 610 -10.28 17.81 21.41
CA THR A 610 -9.74 16.79 20.50
C THR A 610 -8.35 17.18 19.96
N ASN A 611 -7.29 16.59 20.53
CA ASN A 611 -5.90 16.89 20.18
C ASN A 611 -5.03 15.62 20.28
N LEU A 612 -4.87 14.95 19.15
CA LEU A 612 -4.10 13.70 19.06
C LEU A 612 -2.62 13.88 19.44
N ARG A 613 -2.02 15.04 19.11
CA ARG A 613 -0.60 15.29 19.43
C ARG A 613 -0.39 15.39 20.93
N GLN A 614 -1.26 16.13 21.61
CA GLN A 614 -1.21 16.27 23.07
C GLN A 614 -1.46 14.93 23.77
N PHE A 615 -2.46 14.17 23.31
CA PHE A 615 -2.76 12.83 23.82
C PHE A 615 -1.55 11.87 23.67
N LYS A 616 -0.95 11.80 22.47
CA LYS A 616 0.26 11.00 22.22
C LYS A 616 1.42 11.39 23.15
N ASN A 617 1.66 12.68 23.33
CA ASN A 617 2.74 13.17 24.20
C ASN A 617 2.54 12.79 25.66
N ARG A 618 1.29 12.77 26.14
CA ARG A 618 0.97 12.37 27.52
C ARG A 618 1.13 10.87 27.74
N ILE A 619 0.66 10.05 26.80
CA ILE A 619 0.75 8.58 26.92
C ILE A 619 2.19 8.06 26.82
N ASN A 620 3.02 8.67 25.98
CA ASN A 620 4.45 8.30 25.88
C ASN A 620 5.22 8.45 27.20
N LYS A 621 4.70 9.22 28.17
CA LYS A 621 5.35 9.44 29.47
C LYS A 621 4.93 8.44 30.54
N ILE A 622 3.99 7.54 30.24
CA ILE A 622 3.39 6.64 31.23
C ILE A 622 3.86 5.21 30.98
N SER A 623 4.15 4.47 32.04
CA SER A 623 4.40 3.04 31.95
C SER A 623 3.11 2.31 31.59
N LEU A 624 2.98 1.91 30.32
CA LEU A 624 1.93 1.04 29.84
C LEU A 624 2.40 -0.40 30.09
N GLY A 625 1.88 -1.06 31.13
CA GLY A 625 2.19 -2.47 31.39
C GLY A 625 1.95 -3.34 30.15
N SER A 626 2.78 -4.36 29.95
CA SER A 626 2.63 -5.31 28.85
C SER A 626 1.30 -6.06 29.01
N SER A 627 0.37 -5.85 28.07
CA SER A 627 -0.91 -6.58 27.98
C SER A 627 -0.75 -7.91 27.28
#